data_AF-A0A2P1NMI8-F1
#
_entry.id   AF-A0A2P1NMI8-F1
#
_cell.length_a   1.000
_cell.length_b   1.000
_cell.length_c   1.000
_cell.angle_alpha   90.00
_cell.angle_beta   90.00
_cell.angle_gamma   90.00
#
_symmetry.space_group_name_H-M   'P 1'
#
loop_
_entity.id
_entity.type
_entity.pdbx_description
1 polymer ?
#
loop_
_entity_poly.entity_id
_entity_poly.type
_entity_poly.pdbx_seq_one_letter_code
_entity_poly.pdbx_strand_id
1 'polypeptide(L)'
;MAQPAFSSVKLPGSLVEQARQAAQPLRRSVASQIEYWATLGQIVEHTGLSVQDARAAIEQYEAAAAQATAPVSVEALTQRLLAAQARGTLAERVREVVRENQSRAQ
;
A
#
# COMPACT_ATOMS: atom_id res chain seq x y z
N MET A 1 -33.40 0.58 -22.68
CA MET A 1 -32.52 0.27 -23.82
C MET A 1 -31.24 -0.31 -23.27
N ALA A 2 -30.84 -1.52 -23.69
CA ALA A 2 -29.63 -2.17 -23.18
C ALA A 2 -28.39 -1.45 -23.71
N GLN A 3 -27.49 -1.01 -22.83
CA GLN A 3 -26.21 -0.44 -23.23
C GLN A 3 -25.34 -1.55 -23.84
N PRO A 4 -24.62 -1.29 -24.95
CA PRO A 4 -23.72 -2.29 -25.52
C PRO A 4 -22.65 -2.67 -24.50
N ALA A 5 -22.45 -3.97 -24.30
CA ALA A 5 -21.51 -4.50 -23.29
C ALA A 5 -20.05 -4.13 -23.59
N PHE A 6 -19.71 -3.78 -24.84
CA PHE A 6 -18.36 -3.42 -25.25
C PHE A 6 -18.38 -2.31 -26.32
N SER A 7 -17.40 -1.42 -26.27
CA SER A 7 -17.14 -0.39 -27.28
C SER A 7 -15.67 -0.46 -27.70
N SER A 8 -15.39 -0.30 -29.00
CA SER A 8 -14.02 -0.30 -29.53
C SER A 8 -13.44 1.11 -29.45
N VAL A 9 -12.33 1.25 -28.72
CA VAL A 9 -11.66 2.54 -28.49
C VAL A 9 -10.24 2.49 -29.07
N LYS A 10 -9.86 3.52 -29.82
CA LYS A 10 -8.48 3.67 -30.30
C LYS A 10 -7.61 4.23 -29.18
N LEU A 11 -6.58 3.48 -28.78
CA LEU A 11 -5.61 3.88 -27.76
C LEU A 11 -4.22 4.04 -28.38
N PRO A 12 -3.37 4.92 -27.83
CA PRO A 12 -1.97 5.00 -28.25
C PRO A 12 -1.25 3.66 -28.05
N GLY A 13 -0.46 3.22 -29.04
CA GLY A 13 0.25 1.94 -28.98
C GLY A 13 1.20 1.83 -27.77
N SER A 14 1.82 2.95 -27.37
CA SER A 14 2.67 3.02 -26.17
C SER A 14 1.93 2.67 -24.89
N LEU A 15 0.68 3.15 -24.73
CA LEU A 15 -0.15 2.84 -23.56
C LEU A 15 -0.53 1.35 -23.54
N VAL A 16 -0.85 0.79 -24.71
CA VAL A 16 -1.19 -0.64 -24.84
C VAL A 16 0.00 -1.52 -24.46
N GLU A 17 1.22 -1.15 -24.87
CA GLU A 17 2.43 -1.90 -24.51
C GLU A 17 2.79 -1.77 -23.03
N GLN A 18 2.60 -0.60 -22.42
CA GLN A 18 2.75 -0.44 -20.96
C GLN A 18 1.76 -1.32 -20.20
N ALA A 19 0.48 -1.33 -20.63
CA ALA A 19 -0.53 -2.18 -20.03
C ALA A 19 -0.19 -3.68 -20.19
N ARG A 20 0.35 -4.08 -21.35
CA ARG A 20 0.83 -5.46 -21.57
C ARG A 20 1.93 -5.85 -20.59
N GLN A 21 2.94 -5.00 -20.42
CA GLN A 21 4.04 -5.26 -19.49
C GLN A 21 3.55 -5.37 -18.05
N ALA A 22 2.70 -4.44 -17.61
CA ALA A 22 2.14 -4.44 -16.26
C ALA A 22 1.20 -5.62 -15.99
N ALA A 23 0.53 -6.13 -17.02
CA ALA A 23 -0.40 -7.25 -16.90
C ALA A 23 0.30 -8.62 -16.77
N GLN A 24 1.52 -8.77 -17.32
CA GLN A 24 2.23 -10.06 -17.38
C GLN A 24 2.44 -10.73 -16.01
N PRO A 25 2.96 -10.03 -14.96
CA PRO A 25 3.21 -10.67 -13.66
C PRO A 25 1.93 -11.18 -13.00
N LEU A 26 0.81 -10.51 -13.26
CA LEU A 26 -0.49 -10.80 -12.65
C LEU A 26 -1.37 -11.69 -13.54
N ARG A 27 -0.85 -12.14 -14.70
CA ARG A 27 -1.59 -12.93 -15.70
C ARG A 27 -2.93 -12.30 -16.10
N ARG A 28 -2.98 -10.97 -16.13
CA ARG A 28 -4.19 -10.21 -16.52
C ARG A 28 -4.23 -10.00 -18.03
N SER A 29 -5.43 -9.77 -18.56
CA SER A 29 -5.55 -9.27 -19.93
C SER A 29 -5.14 -7.79 -19.99
N VAL A 30 -4.73 -7.32 -21.17
CA VAL A 30 -4.42 -5.89 -21.39
C VAL A 30 -5.65 -5.02 -21.10
N ALA A 31 -6.84 -5.46 -21.52
CA ALA A 31 -8.09 -4.75 -21.25
C ALA A 31 -8.36 -4.62 -19.75
N SER A 32 -8.23 -5.73 -19.00
CA SER A 32 -8.40 -5.74 -17.55
C SER A 32 -7.36 -4.88 -16.83
N GLN A 33 -6.15 -4.77 -17.37
CA GLN A 33 -5.12 -3.90 -16.81
C GLN A 33 -5.45 -2.41 -17.01
N ILE A 34 -5.97 -2.06 -18.18
CA ILE A 34 -6.42 -0.68 -18.47
C ILE A 34 -7.63 -0.33 -17.61
N GLU A 35 -8.60 -1.24 -17.47
CA GLU A 35 -9.75 -1.08 -16.59
C GLU A 35 -9.31 -0.85 -15.13
N TYR A 36 -8.35 -1.64 -14.64
CA TYR A 36 -7.80 -1.47 -13.31
C TYR A 36 -7.19 -0.07 -13.10
N TRP A 37 -6.38 0.42 -14.06
CA TRP A 37 -5.82 1.77 -13.98
C TRP A 37 -6.90 2.85 -14.01
N ALA A 38 -7.95 2.69 -14.83
CA ALA A 38 -9.07 3.62 -14.88
C ALA A 38 -9.82 3.69 -13.54
N THR A 39 -10.10 2.53 -12.93
CA THR A 39 -10.74 2.45 -11.61
C THR A 39 -9.89 3.11 -10.53
N LEU A 40 -8.58 2.89 -10.53
CA LEU A 40 -7.67 3.59 -9.61
C LEU A 40 -7.71 5.12 -9.80
N GLY A 41 -7.67 5.59 -11.06
CA GLY A 41 -7.78 7.02 -11.37
C GLY A 41 -9.08 7.63 -10.85
N GLN A 42 -10.20 6.94 -11.06
CA GLN A 42 -11.50 7.38 -10.54
C GLN A 42 -11.53 7.46 -9.02
N ILE A 43 -10.99 6.46 -8.32
CA ILE A 43 -10.92 6.48 -6.84
C ILE A 43 -10.08 7.68 -6.37
N VAL A 44 -8.93 7.92 -6.99
CA VAL A 44 -8.04 9.04 -6.67
C VAL A 44 -8.76 10.38 -6.85
N GLU A 45 -9.48 10.57 -7.95
CA GLU A 45 -10.29 11.77 -8.20
C GLU A 45 -11.43 11.96 -7.18
N HIS A 46 -12.17 10.90 -6.85
CA HIS A 46 -13.31 10.97 -5.92
C HIS A 46 -12.89 11.15 -4.46
N THR A 47 -11.71 10.63 -4.09
CA THR A 47 -11.17 10.76 -2.74
C THR A 47 -10.45 12.10 -2.52
N GLY A 48 -10.27 12.89 -3.60
CA GLY A 48 -9.49 14.12 -3.56
C GLY A 48 -8.02 13.89 -3.23
N LEU A 49 -7.54 12.65 -3.33
CA LEU A 49 -6.15 12.30 -3.07
C LEU A 49 -5.35 12.72 -4.31
N SER A 50 -4.46 13.70 -4.18
CA SER A 50 -3.62 14.05 -5.32
C SER A 50 -2.57 12.95 -5.56
N VAL A 51 -2.06 12.85 -6.79
CA VAL A 51 -0.90 12.00 -7.09
C VAL A 51 0.30 12.35 -6.21
N GLN A 52 0.40 13.62 -5.80
CA GLN A 52 1.44 14.08 -4.87
C GLN A 52 1.24 13.53 -3.46
N ASP A 53 0.01 13.48 -2.97
CA ASP A 53 -0.31 12.92 -1.64
C ASP A 53 -0.04 11.42 -1.60
N ALA A 54 -0.41 10.70 -2.65
CA ALA A 54 -0.10 9.28 -2.77
C ALA A 54 1.42 9.02 -2.81
N ARG A 55 2.17 9.84 -3.58
CA ARG A 55 3.64 9.76 -3.63
C ARG A 55 4.26 10.08 -2.26
N ALA A 56 3.81 11.14 -1.60
CA ALA A 56 4.29 11.53 -0.28
C ALA A 56 4.03 10.44 0.76
N ALA A 57 2.87 9.76 0.70
CA ALA A 57 2.56 8.64 1.59
C ALA A 57 3.50 7.44 1.36
N ILE A 58 3.84 7.13 0.11
CA ILE A 58 4.79 6.07 -0.23
C ILE A 58 6.19 6.44 0.27
N GLU A 59 6.67 7.65 -0.02
CA GLU A 59 7.98 8.13 0.41
C GLU A 59 8.11 8.14 1.94
N GLN A 60 7.06 8.54 2.66
CA GLN A 60 7.03 8.49 4.13
C GLN A 60 7.07 7.06 4.66
N TYR A 61 6.32 6.15 4.05
CA TYR A 61 6.35 4.73 4.42
C TYR A 61 7.74 4.12 4.21
N GLU A 62 8.36 4.36 3.05
CA GLU A 62 9.70 3.89 2.73
C GLU A 62 10.76 4.50 3.65
N ALA A 63 10.67 5.80 3.96
CA ALA A 63 11.56 6.47 4.90
C ALA A 63 11.43 5.90 6.33
N ALA A 64 10.20 5.61 6.77
CA ALA A 64 9.95 4.97 8.06
C ALA A 64 10.47 3.52 8.08
N ALA A 65 10.29 2.77 6.99
CA ALA A 65 10.82 1.42 6.84
C ALA A 65 12.35 1.39 6.81
N ALA A 66 13.00 2.39 6.19
CA ALA A 66 14.44 2.54 6.16
C ALA A 66 15.02 2.96 7.53
N GLN A 67 14.29 3.77 8.29
CA GLN A 67 14.67 4.18 9.65
C GLN A 67 14.40 3.08 10.69
N ALA A 68 13.49 2.14 10.42
CA ALA A 68 13.33 0.94 11.20
C ALA A 68 14.60 0.09 11.08
N THR A 69 15.58 0.35 11.96
CA THR A 69 16.82 -0.40 12.01
C THR A 69 16.48 -1.86 12.24
N ALA A 70 16.66 -2.69 11.20
CA ALA A 70 16.55 -4.12 11.35
C ALA A 70 17.54 -4.54 12.45
N PRO A 71 17.09 -5.31 13.46
CA PRO A 71 17.99 -5.76 14.51
C PRO A 71 19.11 -6.59 13.87
N VAL A 72 20.34 -6.17 14.11
CA VAL A 72 21.54 -6.75 13.50
C VAL A 72 21.75 -8.21 13.92
N SER A 73 21.08 -8.67 15.00
CA SER A 73 21.05 -10.06 15.46
C SER A 73 19.88 -10.36 16.42
N VAL A 74 19.59 -11.64 16.62
CA VAL A 74 18.62 -12.12 17.64
C VAL A 74 19.04 -11.69 19.05
N GLU A 75 20.34 -11.67 19.35
CA GLU A 75 20.83 -11.20 20.65
C GLU A 75 20.50 -9.72 20.89
N ALA A 76 20.62 -8.87 19.87
CA ALA A 76 20.25 -7.47 19.96
C ALA A 76 18.74 -7.27 20.19
N LEU A 77 17.91 -8.17 19.64
CA LEU A 77 16.47 -8.21 19.94
C LEU A 77 16.20 -8.59 21.40
N THR A 78 16.85 -9.64 21.88
CA THR A 78 16.70 -10.11 23.27
C THR A 78 17.09 -9.01 24.26
N GLN A 79 18.24 -8.35 24.04
CA GLN A 79 18.68 -7.24 24.89
C GLN A 79 17.72 -6.05 24.85
N ARG A 80 17.20 -5.70 23.67
CA ARG A 80 16.21 -4.62 23.54
C ARG A 80 14.90 -4.96 24.24
N LEU A 81 14.45 -6.22 24.16
CA LEU A 81 13.25 -6.70 24.84
C LEU A 81 13.41 -6.66 26.37
N LEU A 82 14.53 -7.16 26.88
CA LEU A 82 14.84 -7.13 28.32
C LEU A 82 14.95 -5.69 28.85
N ALA A 83 15.60 -4.79 28.10
CA ALA A 83 15.67 -3.38 28.46
C ALA A 83 14.28 -2.71 28.46
N ALA A 84 13.41 -3.04 27.50
CA ALA A 84 12.04 -2.53 27.44
C ALA A 84 11.14 -3.12 28.55
N GLN A 85 11.38 -4.36 28.98
CA GLN A 85 10.73 -4.94 30.16
C GLN A 85 11.18 -4.23 31.45
N ALA A 86 12.49 -4.05 31.64
CA ALA A 86 13.04 -3.40 32.83
C ALA A 86 12.59 -1.94 32.98
N ARG A 87 12.38 -1.24 31.85
CA ARG A 87 11.90 0.16 31.83
C ARG A 87 10.37 0.29 31.87
N GLY A 88 9.62 -0.82 31.86
CA GLY A 88 8.15 -0.80 31.82
C GLY A 88 7.54 -0.37 30.48
N THR A 89 8.34 0.11 29.53
CA THR A 89 7.90 0.61 28.23
C THR A 89 7.26 -0.48 27.36
N LEU A 90 7.64 -1.75 27.54
CA LEU A 90 6.96 -2.87 26.85
C LEU A 90 5.50 -3.00 27.31
N ALA A 91 5.26 -2.92 28.62
CA ALA A 91 3.91 -3.03 29.18
C ALA A 91 3.02 -1.84 28.77
N GLU A 92 3.60 -0.65 28.65
CA GLU A 92 2.91 0.53 28.12
C GLU A 92 2.55 0.36 26.65
N ARG A 93 3.50 -0.09 25.81
CA ARG A 93 3.25 -0.30 24.38
C ARG A 93 2.23 -1.40 24.12
N VAL A 94 2.22 -2.47 24.90
CA VAL A 94 1.20 -3.52 24.82
C VAL A 94 -0.19 -2.96 25.16
N ARG A 95 -0.31 -2.14 26.22
CA ARG A 95 -1.59 -1.49 26.58
C ARG A 95 -2.09 -0.56 25.48
N GLU A 96 -1.18 0.17 24.85
CA GLU A 96 -1.49 1.06 23.72
C GLU A 96 -2.00 0.29 22.51
N VAL A 97 -1.29 -0.76 22.07
CA VAL A 97 -1.68 -1.60 20.92
C VAL A 97 -3.02 -2.31 21.15
N VAL A 98 -3.26 -2.81 22.37
CA VAL A 98 -4.55 -3.43 22.72
C VAL A 98 -5.70 -2.42 22.60
N ARG A 99 -5.51 -1.19 23.09
CA ARG A 99 -6.51 -0.12 22.97
C ARG A 99 -6.75 0.26 21.51
N GLU A 100 -5.69 0.37 20.71
CA GLU A 100 -5.78 0.66 19.27
C GLU A 100 -6.58 -0.43 18.54
N ASN A 101 -6.27 -1.70 18.77
CA ASN A 101 -7.01 -2.82 18.16
C ASN A 101 -8.48 -2.87 18.60
N GLN A 102 -8.78 -2.56 19.86
CA GLN A 102 -10.17 -2.46 20.33
C GLN A 102 -10.94 -1.33 19.63
N SER A 103 -10.29 -0.19 19.38
CA SER A 103 -10.93 0.92 18.64
C SER A 103 -11.15 0.64 17.16
N ARG A 104 -10.32 -0.22 16.53
CA ARG A 104 -10.47 -0.63 15.12
C ARG A 104 -11.49 -1.75 14.93
N ALA A 105 -11.86 -2.44 16.00
CA ALA A 105 -12.83 -3.54 15.99
C ALA A 105 -14.27 -3.11 16.31
N GLN A 106 -14.49 -1.82 16.62
CA GLN A 106 -15.80 -1.17 16.73
C GLN A 106 -16.13 -0.43 15.43
#